data_AF-A0A3D4H548-F1
#
_entry.id   AF-A0A3D4H548-F1
#
_cell.length_a   1.000
_cell.length_b   1.000
_cell.length_c   1.000
_cell.angle_alpha   90.00
_cell.angle_beta   90.00
_cell.angle_gamma   90.00
#
_symmetry.space_group_name_H-M   'P 1'
#
loop_
_entity.id
_entity.type
_entity.pdbx_description
1 polymer ?
#
loop_
_entity_poly.entity_id
_entity_poly.type
_entity_poly.pdbx_seq_one_letter_code
_entity_poly.pdbx_strand_id
1 'polypeptide(L)'
;YVWRGLTQNEGDVSFQGGFDFEDESGFYAGVWGANVNFGGASTEGDLYIGFGNEIEGFEYDVGIIEYTYHGSSVASDNNFTEYYVSGGFAGFGLSYAFGDEFGDNVEVSYGFDIEGISIGAAYGDYEDSHKYWTVGVSGEIEGIGWDISYWDVDMDDGSNMDSSIVFTISKSL
;
A
#
# COMPACT_ATOMS: atom_id res chain seq x y z
N TYR A 1 3.74 9.65 2.41
CA TYR A 1 3.25 8.70 1.39
C TYR A 1 1.76 8.55 1.61
N VAL A 2 1.04 7.87 0.72
CA VAL A 2 -0.40 7.61 0.88
C VAL A 2 -0.60 6.12 1.11
N TRP A 3 -1.26 5.78 2.21
CA TRP A 3 -1.67 4.41 2.54
C TRP A 3 -3.18 4.32 2.29
N ARG A 4 -3.57 3.63 1.21
CA ARG A 4 -4.99 3.36 0.88
C ARG A 4 -5.89 4.61 0.97
N GLY A 5 -5.41 5.73 0.41
CA GLY A 5 -6.10 7.03 0.43
C GLY A 5 -5.70 7.97 1.58
N LEU A 6 -5.17 7.46 2.68
CA LEU A 6 -4.78 8.24 3.85
C LEU A 6 -3.34 8.77 3.74
N THR A 7 -3.14 10.09 3.84
CA THR A 7 -1.80 10.68 3.89
C THR A 7 -1.12 10.40 5.22
N GLN A 8 0.02 9.72 5.20
CA GLN A 8 0.70 9.27 6.42
C GLN A 8 1.69 10.30 6.98
N ASN A 9 1.89 11.42 6.29
CA ASN A 9 2.84 12.46 6.67
C ASN A 9 2.28 13.87 6.45
N GLU A 10 0.97 14.06 6.68
CA GLU A 10 0.25 15.34 6.51
C GLU A 10 0.47 16.05 5.15
N GLY A 11 0.72 15.28 4.08
CA GLY A 11 1.02 15.81 2.75
C GLY A 11 2.48 16.28 2.57
N ASP A 12 3.32 16.23 3.60
CA ASP A 12 4.75 16.49 3.51
C ASP A 12 5.50 15.32 2.86
N VAL A 13 6.73 15.60 2.39
CA VAL A 13 7.62 14.62 1.76
C VAL A 13 7.90 13.44 2.69
N SER A 14 7.66 12.22 2.20
CA SER A 14 8.11 10.98 2.86
C SER A 14 9.29 10.35 2.14
N PHE A 15 10.25 9.90 2.93
CA PHE A 15 11.30 8.98 2.56
C PHE A 15 10.90 7.60 3.06
N GLN A 16 11.00 6.61 2.18
CA GLN A 16 10.61 5.25 2.47
C GLN A 16 11.54 4.26 1.76
N GLY A 17 11.61 3.04 2.28
CA GLY A 17 12.37 1.96 1.69
C GLY A 17 12.25 0.67 2.49
N GLY A 18 12.72 -0.42 1.91
CA GLY A 18 12.62 -1.74 2.52
C GLY A 18 13.71 -2.70 2.05
N PHE A 19 13.70 -3.88 2.66
CA PHE A 19 14.52 -5.02 2.29
C PHE A 19 13.66 -6.27 2.25
N ASP A 20 13.78 -7.01 1.16
CA ASP A 20 13.00 -8.20 0.88
C ASP A 20 13.89 -9.44 0.75
N PHE A 21 13.39 -10.55 1.26
CA PHE A 21 13.86 -11.89 0.95
C PHE A 21 12.75 -12.62 0.21
N GLU A 22 13.09 -13.22 -0.93
CA GLU A 22 12.18 -14.03 -1.73
C GLU A 22 12.86 -15.37 -2.08
N ASP A 23 12.11 -16.46 -1.94
CA ASP A 23 12.54 -17.81 -2.28
C ASP A 23 11.79 -18.32 -3.52
N GLU A 24 12.44 -19.19 -4.31
CA GLU A 24 11.84 -19.77 -5.53
C GLU A 24 10.53 -20.54 -5.27
N SER A 25 10.27 -20.96 -4.02
CA SER A 25 8.99 -21.56 -3.64
C SER A 25 7.80 -20.61 -3.70
N GLY A 26 8.03 -19.30 -3.74
CA GLY A 26 7.01 -18.25 -3.59
C GLY A 26 6.90 -17.70 -2.18
N PHE A 27 7.66 -18.26 -1.22
CA PHE A 27 7.76 -17.71 0.12
C PHE A 27 8.57 -16.40 0.10
N TYR A 28 8.10 -15.39 0.83
CA TYR A 28 8.85 -14.16 1.04
C TYR A 28 8.69 -13.62 2.47
N ALA A 29 9.65 -12.78 2.86
CA ALA A 29 9.59 -11.99 4.08
C ALA A 29 10.37 -10.70 3.88
N GLY A 30 9.95 -9.61 4.52
CA GLY A 30 10.63 -8.34 4.37
C GLY A 30 10.34 -7.37 5.49
N VAL A 31 11.06 -6.26 5.43
CA VAL A 31 10.87 -5.09 6.30
C VAL A 31 10.75 -3.85 5.45
N TRP A 32 9.87 -2.95 5.87
CA TRP A 32 9.71 -1.65 5.23
C TRP A 32 9.70 -0.55 6.30
N GLY A 33 9.94 0.69 5.92
CA GLY A 33 9.74 1.82 6.82
C GLY A 33 9.74 3.15 6.12
N ALA A 34 9.15 4.14 6.79
CA ALA A 34 9.05 5.51 6.30
C ALA A 34 9.01 6.55 7.43
N ASN A 35 9.23 7.82 7.09
CA ASN A 35 8.81 8.91 7.97
C ASN A 35 7.32 9.23 7.79
N VAL A 36 6.67 9.43 8.94
CA VAL A 36 5.23 9.70 9.09
C VAL A 36 5.01 10.85 10.07
N ASN A 37 3.79 11.38 10.08
CA ASN A 37 3.37 12.40 11.02
C ASN A 37 1.85 12.28 11.27
N PHE A 38 1.49 11.50 12.28
CA PHE A 38 0.13 11.38 12.82
C PHE A 38 0.18 10.61 14.14
N GLY A 39 -0.85 10.70 14.98
CA GLY A 39 -0.97 9.83 16.17
C GLY A 39 0.21 9.89 17.16
N GLY A 40 1.05 10.93 17.10
CA GLY A 40 2.29 11.02 17.86
C GLY A 40 3.46 10.19 17.31
N ALA A 41 3.31 9.58 16.14
CA ALA A 41 4.36 8.89 15.40
C ALA A 41 5.17 9.85 14.52
N SER A 42 6.46 9.58 14.40
CA SER A 42 7.40 10.25 13.48
C SER A 42 8.01 9.28 12.46
N THR A 43 7.90 7.98 12.72
CA THR A 43 8.44 6.91 11.88
C THR A 43 7.56 5.68 11.97
N GLU A 44 7.44 4.98 10.86
CA GLU A 44 6.76 3.71 10.72
C GLU A 44 7.77 2.64 10.31
N GLY A 45 7.57 1.44 10.81
CA GLY A 45 8.33 0.26 10.41
C GLY A 45 7.41 -0.94 10.33
N ASP A 46 7.56 -1.71 9.27
CA ASP A 46 6.71 -2.84 8.98
C ASP A 46 7.52 -4.12 8.91
N LEU A 47 6.90 -5.22 9.34
CA LEU A 47 7.43 -6.56 9.17
C LEU A 47 6.36 -7.42 8.52
N TYR A 48 6.71 -8.05 7.40
CA TYR A 48 5.78 -8.89 6.66
C TYR A 48 6.39 -10.22 6.26
N ILE A 49 5.51 -11.19 6.07
CA ILE A 49 5.81 -12.54 5.60
C ILE A 49 4.60 -13.04 4.81
N GLY A 50 4.85 -13.73 3.71
CA GLY A 50 3.79 -14.20 2.84
C GLY A 50 4.23 -15.29 1.89
N PHE A 51 3.28 -15.69 1.06
CA PHE A 51 3.45 -16.67 0.02
C PHE A 51 2.65 -16.24 -1.20
N GLY A 52 3.35 -16.00 -2.31
CA GLY A 52 2.76 -15.63 -3.59
C GLY A 52 3.28 -16.51 -4.72
N ASN A 53 2.43 -16.80 -5.71
CA ASN A 53 2.85 -17.51 -6.91
C ASN A 53 1.91 -17.22 -8.08
N GLU A 54 2.22 -17.80 -9.24
CA GLU A 54 1.41 -17.72 -10.45
C GLU A 54 1.08 -19.14 -10.96
N ILE A 55 -0.20 -19.36 -11.30
CA ILE A 55 -0.65 -20.59 -11.96
C ILE A 55 -1.48 -20.21 -13.18
N GLU A 56 -1.00 -20.56 -14.37
CA GLU A 56 -1.70 -20.34 -15.64
C GLU A 56 -2.13 -18.88 -15.87
N GLY A 57 -1.29 -17.92 -15.47
CA GLY A 57 -1.58 -16.48 -15.58
C GLY A 57 -2.45 -15.92 -14.46
N PHE A 58 -2.92 -16.76 -13.53
CA PHE A 58 -3.55 -16.31 -12.29
C PHE A 58 -2.50 -16.16 -11.20
N GLU A 59 -2.27 -14.93 -10.79
CA GLU A 59 -1.42 -14.56 -9.66
C GLU A 59 -2.24 -14.69 -8.38
N TYR A 60 -1.61 -15.16 -7.30
CA TYR A 60 -2.22 -15.15 -5.97
C TYR A 60 -1.17 -14.87 -4.92
N ASP A 61 -1.62 -14.28 -3.82
CA ASP A 61 -0.75 -13.91 -2.72
C ASP A 61 -1.52 -13.96 -1.41
N VAL A 62 -0.87 -14.45 -0.36
CA VAL A 62 -1.43 -14.52 1.00
C VAL A 62 -0.34 -14.17 1.99
N GLY A 63 -0.65 -13.29 2.94
CA GLY A 63 0.37 -12.80 3.85
C GLY A 63 -0.19 -12.17 5.10
N ILE A 64 0.76 -11.78 5.95
CA ILE A 64 0.55 -11.02 7.17
C ILE A 64 1.59 -9.90 7.22
N ILE A 65 1.15 -8.74 7.68
CA ILE A 65 1.98 -7.55 7.92
C ILE A 65 1.67 -6.99 9.30
N GLU A 66 2.72 -6.66 10.03
CA GLU A 66 2.66 -5.91 11.29
C GLU A 66 3.15 -4.48 11.01
N TYR A 67 2.28 -3.49 11.26
CA TYR A 67 2.63 -2.08 11.17
C TYR A 67 3.01 -1.56 12.55
N THR A 68 4.20 -0.97 12.67
CA THR A 68 4.68 -0.42 13.94
C THR A 68 5.07 1.04 13.86
N TYR A 69 4.50 1.83 14.75
CA TYR A 69 4.66 3.28 14.79
C TYR A 69 5.50 3.71 15.98
N HIS A 70 6.45 4.60 15.72
CA HIS A 70 7.44 5.06 16.69
C HIS A 70 7.56 6.58 16.70
N GLY A 71 7.94 7.14 17.85
CA GLY A 71 8.09 8.58 18.03
C GLY A 71 7.85 8.95 19.49
N SER A 72 6.67 9.48 19.78
CA SER A 72 6.23 9.79 21.14
C SER A 72 5.83 8.54 21.95
N SER A 73 5.53 8.72 23.23
CA SER A 73 5.10 7.63 24.12
C SER A 73 3.72 7.03 23.81
N VAL A 74 2.96 7.65 22.91
CA VAL A 74 1.63 7.17 22.47
C VAL A 74 1.66 6.65 21.02
N ALA A 75 2.80 6.72 20.33
CA ALA A 75 2.89 6.33 18.93
C ALA A 75 2.48 4.87 18.71
N SER A 76 2.86 3.98 19.64
CA SER A 76 2.55 2.55 19.57
C SER A 76 1.07 2.22 19.71
N ASP A 77 0.23 3.18 20.14
CA ASP A 77 -1.23 2.99 20.21
C ASP A 77 -1.84 2.87 18.80
N ASN A 78 -1.08 3.23 17.75
CA ASN A 78 -1.50 3.09 16.34
C ASN A 78 -0.98 1.80 15.70
N ASN A 79 -0.30 0.90 16.43
CA ASN A 79 0.18 -0.36 15.87
C ASN A 79 -0.98 -1.31 15.58
N PHE A 80 -0.91 -2.02 14.46
CA PHE A 80 -1.93 -3.00 14.09
C PHE A 80 -1.35 -4.08 13.18
N THR A 81 -2.05 -5.21 13.12
CA THR A 81 -1.70 -6.34 12.24
C THR A 81 -2.77 -6.50 11.16
N GLU A 82 -2.36 -6.68 9.90
CA GLU A 82 -3.27 -7.10 8.82
C GLU A 82 -2.87 -8.46 8.27
N TYR A 83 -3.87 -9.27 7.95
CA TYR A 83 -3.76 -10.46 7.13
C TYR A 83 -4.42 -10.15 5.80
N TYR A 84 -3.89 -10.70 4.71
CA TYR A 84 -4.50 -10.48 3.40
C TYR A 84 -4.43 -11.72 2.52
N VAL A 85 -5.35 -11.74 1.57
CA VAL A 85 -5.32 -12.62 0.41
C VAL A 85 -5.64 -11.79 -0.83
N SER A 86 -4.91 -12.00 -1.91
CA SER A 86 -5.16 -11.34 -3.18
C SER A 86 -5.02 -12.32 -4.35
N GLY A 87 -5.60 -11.93 -5.47
CA GLY A 87 -5.39 -12.61 -6.73
C GLY A 87 -5.58 -11.69 -7.92
N GLY A 88 -4.91 -12.01 -9.01
CA GLY A 88 -4.86 -11.20 -10.22
C GLY A 88 -4.93 -12.04 -11.49
N PHE A 89 -5.56 -11.49 -12.53
CA PHE A 89 -5.58 -12.10 -13.85
C PHE A 89 -5.78 -11.05 -14.94
N ALA A 90 -4.90 -11.07 -15.96
CA ALA A 90 -5.01 -10.21 -17.16
C ALA A 90 -5.22 -8.71 -16.82
N GLY A 91 -4.48 -8.21 -15.84
CA GLY A 91 -4.53 -6.83 -15.37
C GLY A 91 -5.61 -6.53 -14.35
N PHE A 92 -6.58 -7.42 -14.11
CA PHE A 92 -7.53 -7.27 -13.00
C PHE A 92 -6.93 -7.80 -11.71
N GLY A 93 -7.13 -7.09 -10.60
CA GLY A 93 -6.79 -7.53 -9.26
C GLY A 93 -8.00 -7.49 -8.33
N LEU A 94 -8.03 -8.42 -7.36
CA LEU A 94 -8.93 -8.42 -6.22
C LEU A 94 -8.10 -8.72 -4.98
N SER A 95 -8.24 -7.90 -3.94
CA SER A 95 -7.64 -8.18 -2.64
C SER A 95 -8.68 -8.09 -1.53
N TYR A 96 -8.44 -8.87 -0.48
CA TYR A 96 -9.16 -8.81 0.77
C TYR A 96 -8.15 -8.79 1.91
N ALA A 97 -8.24 -7.76 2.74
CA ALA A 97 -7.42 -7.62 3.95
C ALA A 97 -8.33 -7.55 5.18
N PHE A 98 -7.88 -8.10 6.29
CA PHE A 98 -8.60 -8.04 7.56
C PHE A 98 -7.60 -7.88 8.71
N GLY A 99 -7.99 -7.10 9.70
CA GLY A 99 -7.13 -6.73 10.82
C GLY A 99 -7.96 -6.31 12.04
N ASP A 100 -7.28 -5.83 13.07
CA ASP A 100 -7.89 -5.46 14.35
C ASP A 100 -8.32 -3.99 14.44
N GLU A 101 -7.85 -3.12 13.54
CA GLU A 101 -8.05 -1.66 13.65
C GLU A 101 -9.11 -1.10 12.69
N PHE A 102 -9.04 -1.40 11.38
CA PHE A 102 -9.83 -0.70 10.34
C PHE A 102 -11.03 -1.48 9.79
N GLY A 103 -11.30 -2.67 10.34
CA GLY A 103 -12.24 -3.63 9.77
C GLY A 103 -11.70 -4.29 8.49
N ASP A 104 -12.59 -4.98 7.79
CA ASP A 104 -12.23 -5.70 6.57
C ASP A 104 -12.13 -4.74 5.37
N ASN A 105 -11.10 -4.91 4.53
CA ASN A 105 -10.95 -4.21 3.26
C ASN A 105 -11.22 -5.15 2.08
N VAL A 106 -11.97 -4.67 1.11
CA VAL A 106 -12.02 -5.26 -0.24
C VAL A 106 -11.53 -4.22 -1.23
N GLU A 107 -10.55 -4.58 -2.07
CA GLU A 107 -10.06 -3.73 -3.15
C GLU A 107 -10.20 -4.42 -4.50
N VAL A 108 -10.66 -3.68 -5.50
CA VAL A 108 -10.60 -4.08 -6.91
C VAL A 108 -9.69 -3.14 -7.68
N SER A 109 -8.87 -3.70 -8.56
CA SER A 109 -7.93 -2.93 -9.36
C SER A 109 -7.91 -3.37 -10.82
N TYR A 110 -7.49 -2.47 -11.69
CA TYR A 110 -7.18 -2.76 -13.08
C TYR A 110 -5.97 -1.97 -13.53
N GLY A 111 -5.02 -2.66 -14.16
CA GLY A 111 -3.82 -2.05 -14.72
C GLY A 111 -3.44 -2.64 -16.08
N PHE A 112 -2.75 -1.83 -16.89
CA PHE A 112 -2.18 -2.27 -18.16
C PHE A 112 -0.95 -1.44 -18.53
N ASP A 113 -0.08 -2.05 -19.34
CA ASP A 113 1.12 -1.40 -19.85
C ASP A 113 0.98 -0.98 -21.31
N ILE A 114 1.53 0.19 -21.62
CA ILE A 114 1.64 0.72 -22.98
C ILE A 114 2.98 1.41 -23.18
N GLU A 115 3.80 0.87 -24.09
CA GLU A 115 5.08 1.47 -24.50
C GLU A 115 6.04 1.82 -23.34
N GLY A 116 6.08 0.99 -22.29
CA GLY A 116 6.94 1.20 -21.11
C GLY A 116 6.35 2.16 -20.06
N ILE A 117 5.07 2.51 -20.21
CA ILE A 117 4.26 3.23 -19.24
C ILE A 117 3.21 2.28 -18.67
N SER A 118 3.07 2.26 -17.36
CA SER A 118 2.01 1.52 -16.68
C SER A 118 0.89 2.49 -16.28
N ILE A 119 -0.35 2.11 -16.54
CA ILE A 119 -1.55 2.86 -16.14
C ILE A 119 -2.37 1.95 -15.24
N GLY A 120 -2.76 2.45 -14.08
CA GLY A 120 -3.52 1.68 -13.09
C GLY A 120 -4.63 2.50 -12.44
N ALA A 121 -5.67 1.80 -12.01
CA ALA A 121 -6.68 2.34 -11.12
C ALA A 121 -7.12 1.29 -10.11
N ALA A 122 -7.50 1.73 -8.91
CA ALA A 122 -8.08 0.86 -7.89
C ALA A 122 -9.18 1.58 -7.11
N TYR A 123 -10.08 0.78 -6.53
CA TYR A 123 -11.10 1.22 -5.58
C TYR A 123 -11.13 0.23 -4.42
N GLY A 124 -11.05 0.75 -3.20
CA GLY A 124 -11.13 -0.04 -1.98
C GLY A 124 -12.20 0.46 -1.02
N ASP A 125 -12.75 -0.45 -0.22
CA ASP A 125 -13.77 -0.19 0.79
C ASP A 125 -13.37 -0.91 2.09
N TYR A 126 -13.03 -0.14 3.13
CA TYR A 126 -12.90 -0.64 4.50
C TYR A 126 -14.25 -0.57 5.20
N GLU A 127 -14.73 -1.69 5.73
CA GLU A 127 -16.07 -1.80 6.34
C GLU A 127 -16.32 -0.79 7.47
N ASP A 128 -15.30 -0.50 8.28
CA ASP A 128 -15.42 0.30 9.50
C ASP A 128 -14.67 1.63 9.45
N SER A 129 -14.13 2.03 8.29
CA SER A 129 -13.20 3.15 8.21
C SER A 129 -13.46 4.12 7.06
N HIS A 130 -13.20 3.70 5.82
CA HIS A 130 -13.19 4.61 4.68
C HIS A 130 -13.25 3.86 3.35
N LYS A 131 -13.70 4.59 2.32
CA LYS A 131 -13.56 4.20 0.92
C LYS A 131 -12.47 5.02 0.28
N TYR A 132 -11.75 4.45 -0.67
CA TYR A 132 -10.72 5.17 -1.40
C TYR A 132 -10.69 4.74 -2.85
N TRP A 133 -10.20 5.62 -3.71
CA TRP A 133 -9.85 5.24 -5.08
C TRP A 133 -8.59 5.96 -5.54
N THR A 134 -7.90 5.33 -6.48
CA THR A 134 -6.68 5.85 -7.06
C THR A 134 -6.67 5.66 -8.57
N VAL A 135 -6.02 6.60 -9.25
CA VAL A 135 -5.61 6.45 -10.66
C VAL A 135 -4.18 6.94 -10.78
N GLY A 136 -3.33 6.15 -11.43
CA GLY A 136 -1.91 6.42 -11.50
C GLY A 136 -1.32 6.12 -12.86
N VAL A 137 -0.21 6.79 -13.14
CA VAL A 137 0.67 6.52 -14.27
C VAL A 137 2.09 6.45 -13.76
N SER A 138 2.79 5.39 -14.12
CA SER A 138 4.18 5.16 -13.71
C SER A 138 5.03 4.66 -14.87
N GLY A 139 6.33 4.70 -14.68
CA GLY A 139 7.30 4.20 -15.64
C GLY A 139 8.72 4.25 -15.09
N GLU A 140 9.68 3.91 -15.96
CA GLU A 140 11.09 3.88 -15.60
C GLU A 140 11.93 4.64 -16.64
N ILE A 141 12.91 5.41 -16.15
CA ILE A 141 13.91 6.09 -16.99
C ILE A 141 15.29 5.75 -16.42
N GLU A 142 16.10 5.02 -17.20
CA GLU A 142 17.49 4.67 -16.85
C GLU A 142 17.63 3.97 -15.47
N GLY A 143 16.71 3.07 -15.12
CA GLY A 143 16.71 2.38 -13.82
C GLY A 143 16.22 3.22 -12.64
N ILE A 144 15.63 4.39 -12.91
CA ILE A 144 14.93 5.21 -11.92
C ILE A 144 13.44 5.17 -12.22
N GLY A 145 12.68 4.66 -11.25
CA GLY A 145 11.23 4.63 -11.32
C GLY A 145 10.61 5.98 -11.00
N TRP A 146 9.49 6.28 -11.65
CA TRP A 146 8.66 7.44 -11.33
C TRP A 146 7.18 7.04 -11.33
N ASP A 147 6.39 7.70 -10.50
CA ASP A 147 4.93 7.54 -10.42
C ASP A 147 4.27 8.91 -10.19
N ILE A 148 3.13 9.12 -10.85
CA ILE A 148 2.18 10.17 -10.54
C ILE A 148 0.82 9.51 -10.32
N SER A 149 0.28 9.64 -9.12
CA SER A 149 -1.02 9.09 -8.76
C SER A 149 -1.92 10.14 -8.11
N TYR A 150 -3.21 10.09 -8.44
CA TYR A 150 -4.26 10.81 -7.75
C TYR A 150 -4.99 9.86 -6.82
N TRP A 151 -5.24 10.31 -5.60
CA TRP A 151 -5.94 9.59 -4.54
C TRP A 151 -7.10 10.42 -4.01
N ASP A 152 -8.21 9.75 -3.77
CA ASP A 152 -9.39 10.31 -3.12
C ASP A 152 -9.82 9.34 -2.01
N VAL A 153 -10.35 9.90 -0.93
CA VAL A 153 -10.80 9.14 0.23
C VAL A 153 -12.08 9.75 0.79
N ASP A 154 -13.01 8.88 1.18
CA ASP A 154 -14.28 9.23 1.80
C ASP A 154 -14.39 8.46 3.13
N MET A 155 -14.32 9.19 4.25
CA MET A 155 -14.31 8.61 5.59
C MET A 155 -15.74 8.33 6.07
N ASP A 156 -15.99 7.14 6.61
CA ASP A 156 -17.33 6.74 7.03
C ASP A 156 -17.81 7.50 8.28
N ASP A 157 -16.88 8.02 9.09
CA ASP A 157 -17.18 8.88 10.24
C ASP A 157 -17.54 10.34 9.85
N GLY A 158 -17.48 10.66 8.56
CA GLY A 158 -17.77 11.99 8.01
C GLY A 158 -16.65 13.01 8.23
N SER A 159 -15.46 12.59 8.66
CA SER A 159 -14.28 13.44 8.63
C SER A 159 -13.86 13.71 7.18
N ASN A 160 -13.54 14.97 6.88
CA ASN A 160 -13.07 15.33 5.54
C ASN A 160 -11.55 15.19 5.50
N MET A 161 -11.06 14.38 4.58
CA MET A 161 -9.66 14.36 4.17
C MET A 161 -9.55 14.87 2.74
N ASP A 162 -8.51 15.67 2.48
CA ASP A 162 -8.28 16.22 1.14
C ASP A 162 -7.76 15.12 0.21
N SER A 163 -8.23 15.15 -1.04
CA SER A 163 -7.63 14.36 -2.11
C SER A 163 -6.17 14.76 -2.34
N SER A 164 -5.38 13.83 -2.84
CA SER A 164 -3.93 13.97 -2.95
C SER A 164 -3.44 13.64 -4.35
N ILE A 165 -2.56 14.48 -4.89
CA ILE A 165 -1.70 14.11 -6.02
C ILE A 165 -0.33 13.79 -5.45
N VAL A 166 0.12 12.55 -5.67
CA VAL A 166 1.39 12.03 -5.17
C VAL A 166 2.35 11.89 -6.33
N PHE A 167 3.58 12.36 -6.13
CA PHE A 167 4.69 12.09 -7.04
C PHE A 167 5.74 11.28 -6.30
N THR A 168 6.13 10.16 -6.87
CA THR A 168 7.15 9.26 -6.30
C THR A 168 8.33 9.11 -7.26
N ILE A 169 9.54 9.12 -6.70
CA ILE A 169 10.75 8.68 -7.38
C ILE A 169 11.30 7.49 -6.61
N SER A 170 11.63 6.41 -7.30
CA SER A 170 12.08 5.17 -6.68
C SER A 170 13.30 4.57 -7.38
N LYS A 171 13.99 3.69 -6.65
CA LYS A 171 15.06 2.85 -7.18
C LYS A 171 15.08 1.53 -6.41
N SER A 172 14.98 0.42 -7.14
CA SER A 172 15.27 -0.92 -6.64
C SER A 172 16.72 -1.31 -6.96
N LEU A 173 17.27 -2.25 -6.20
CA LEU A 173 18.65 -2.75 -6.32
C LEU A 173 18.66 -4.24 -6.64
#